data_AF-Q8WP36-F1
#
_entry.id   AF-Q8WP36-F1
#
_cell.length_a   1.000
_cell.length_b   1.000
_cell.length_c   1.000
_cell.angle_alpha   90.00
_cell.angle_beta   90.00
_cell.angle_gamma   90.00
#
_symmetry.space_group_name_H-M   'P 1'
#
loop_
_entity.id
_entity.type
_entity.pdbx_description
1 polymer ?
#
loop_
_entity_poly.entity_id
_entity_poly.type
_entity_poly.pdbx_seq_one_letter_code
_entity_poly.pdbx_strand_id
1 'polypeptide(L)'
;MEPKTLLLFAAVTLLVMIVAISGQAIGPQGPRGLPGRDGRDGQPGSPGSDGQSGSPGRDGRDGLTGPQGVIGEPGPANGPQGPRGLQGTRGEPGSQGPAGQPGPTSGGVVYTRWGKSTCPSVAGTQLVYAGRAGGSEHRDAGAANHLCMPLDPEYTLQHRSGVQGSMYVYGTEYQSPIRGTDNHNVPCAVCSTSTRAQLLMIPAKTSCPTSWTREYYGYLMSQHRSHHPSMYECVDKDQESVPGSSANTNGALFYHVEATCNGMQCPPYNNYKELNCVVCTK
;
A
#
# COMPACT_ATOMS: atom_id res chain seq x y z
N MET A 1 72.86 -8.75 -48.69
CA MET A 1 72.08 -9.85 -48.07
C MET A 1 71.72 -9.41 -46.67
N GLU A 2 70.43 -9.42 -46.38
CA GLU A 2 69.76 -8.61 -45.35
C GLU A 2 70.05 -9.01 -43.89
N PRO A 3 70.02 -8.03 -42.96
CA PRO A 3 70.10 -8.23 -41.52
C PRO A 3 68.72 -8.07 -40.88
N LYS A 4 68.09 -9.14 -40.33
CA LYS A 4 66.93 -9.00 -39.40
C LYS A 4 66.44 -10.27 -38.71
N THR A 5 66.88 -11.47 -39.09
CA THR A 5 66.19 -12.70 -38.64
C THR A 5 66.75 -13.34 -37.35
N LEU A 6 67.89 -12.90 -36.82
CA LEU A 6 68.56 -13.63 -35.74
C LEU A 6 68.32 -13.10 -34.31
N LEU A 7 67.75 -11.90 -34.14
CA LEU A 7 67.46 -11.34 -32.81
C LEU A 7 66.06 -11.66 -32.26
N LEU A 8 65.15 -12.24 -33.06
CA LEU A 8 63.77 -12.51 -32.64
C LEU A 8 63.58 -13.85 -31.91
N PHE A 9 64.53 -14.78 -32.00
CA PHE A 9 64.39 -16.13 -31.42
C PHE A 9 65.03 -16.30 -30.03
N ALA A 10 65.82 -15.35 -29.55
CA ALA A 10 66.41 -15.39 -28.20
C ALA A 10 65.56 -14.67 -27.13
N ALA A 11 64.57 -13.86 -27.54
CA ALA A 11 63.71 -13.10 -26.63
C ALA A 11 62.39 -13.82 -26.28
N VAL A 12 62.03 -14.90 -26.97
CA VAL A 12 60.73 -15.61 -26.80
C VAL A 12 60.86 -16.85 -25.90
N THR A 13 62.06 -17.32 -25.60
CA THR A 13 62.31 -18.42 -24.65
C THR A 13 62.78 -17.97 -23.26
N LEU A 14 63.00 -16.66 -23.04
CA LEU A 14 63.37 -16.08 -21.74
C LEU A 14 62.18 -15.38 -21.03
N LEU A 15 61.00 -15.31 -21.66
CA LEU A 15 59.81 -14.63 -21.09
C LEU A 15 58.72 -15.60 -20.58
N VAL A 16 58.99 -16.91 -20.45
CA VAL A 16 58.01 -17.91 -19.94
C VAL A 16 58.52 -18.66 -18.69
N MET A 17 59.67 -18.29 -18.11
CA MET A 17 60.24 -18.99 -16.94
C MET A 17 60.61 -18.07 -15.76
N ILE A 18 59.95 -16.93 -15.60
CA ILE A 18 60.03 -16.12 -14.36
C ILE A 18 58.69 -15.44 -14.09
N VAL A 19 57.65 -16.18 -13.66
CA VAL A 19 56.70 -15.79 -12.58
C VAL A 19 56.03 -17.08 -12.07
N ALA A 20 56.77 -17.93 -11.39
CA ALA A 20 56.18 -18.97 -10.55
C ALA A 20 57.19 -19.34 -9.47
N ILE A 21 57.35 -18.48 -8.47
CA ILE A 21 57.65 -18.79 -7.05
C ILE A 21 57.53 -17.45 -6.33
N SER A 22 56.31 -17.12 -5.92
CA SER A 22 56.07 -16.28 -4.75
C SER A 22 54.93 -16.97 -4.01
N GLY A 23 55.31 -17.92 -3.16
CA GLY A 23 54.43 -18.43 -2.13
C GLY A 23 53.97 -17.25 -1.28
N GLN A 24 52.75 -16.79 -1.53
CA GLN A 24 51.99 -16.05 -0.55
C GLN A 24 51.09 -17.07 0.12
N ALA A 25 51.41 -17.29 1.39
CA ALA A 25 50.64 -18.08 2.32
C ALA A 25 49.14 -17.90 2.08
N ILE A 26 48.40 -19.01 2.07
CA ILE A 26 46.96 -18.97 2.34
C ILE A 26 46.84 -18.20 3.64
N GLY A 27 46.31 -16.97 3.58
CA GLY A 27 46.11 -16.15 4.76
C GLY A 27 45.30 -16.97 5.78
N PRO A 28 45.51 -16.75 7.10
CA PRO A 28 44.76 -17.49 8.10
C PRO A 28 43.27 -17.40 7.76
N GLN A 29 42.58 -18.54 7.85
CA GLN A 29 41.14 -18.59 7.62
C GLN A 29 40.49 -17.43 8.38
N GLY A 30 39.74 -16.60 7.65
CA GLY A 30 39.09 -15.44 8.25
C GLY A 30 38.27 -15.85 9.48
N PRO A 31 38.21 -15.00 10.52
CA PRO A 31 37.46 -15.32 11.72
C PRO A 31 36.02 -15.71 11.34
N ARG A 32 35.48 -16.71 12.05
CA ARG A 32 34.08 -17.15 11.87
C ARG A 32 33.18 -15.91 11.93
N GLY A 33 32.30 -15.76 10.94
CA GLY A 33 31.36 -14.64 10.88
C GLY A 33 30.60 -14.50 12.20
N LEU A 34 30.37 -13.25 12.62
CA LEU A 34 29.59 -12.95 13.81
C LEU A 34 28.23 -13.68 13.74
N PRO A 35 27.69 -14.17 14.87
CA PRO A 35 26.33 -14.70 14.91
C PRO A 35 25.34 -13.73 14.24
N GLY A 36 24.36 -14.28 13.53
CA GLY A 36 23.30 -13.48 12.93
C GLY A 36 22.65 -12.59 14.00
N ARG A 37 22.30 -11.35 13.63
CA ARG A 37 21.54 -10.48 14.52
C ARG A 37 20.25 -11.18 14.92
N ASP A 38 19.84 -11.00 16.17
CA ASP A 38 18.55 -11.48 16.64
C ASP A 38 17.43 -10.99 15.70
N GLY A 39 16.42 -11.84 15.50
CA GLY A 39 15.27 -11.50 14.68
C GLY A 39 14.63 -10.20 15.17
N ARG A 40 14.15 -9.35 14.25
CA ARG A 40 13.40 -8.16 14.63
C ARG A 40 12.18 -8.60 15.46
N ASP A 41 11.91 -7.88 16.54
CA ASP A 41 10.69 -8.06 17.32
C ASP A 41 9.47 -8.06 16.39
N GLY A 42 8.51 -8.93 16.68
CA GLY A 42 7.25 -8.99 15.94
C GLY A 42 6.56 -7.63 15.94
N GLN A 43 5.86 -7.30 14.85
CA GLN A 43 5.03 -6.09 14.83
C GLN A 43 4.06 -6.09 16.03
N PRO A 44 3.84 -4.94 16.67
CA PRO A 44 2.84 -4.82 17.73
C PRO A 44 1.49 -5.36 17.24
N GLY A 45 0.79 -6.11 18.10
CA GLY A 45 -0.54 -6.62 17.79
C GLY A 45 -1.50 -5.49 17.41
N SER A 46 -2.49 -5.78 16.56
CA SER A 46 -3.54 -4.82 16.22
C SER A 46 -4.19 -4.25 17.48
N PRO A 47 -4.60 -2.97 17.50
CA PRO A 47 -5.29 -2.37 18.63
C PRO A 47 -6.45 -3.26 19.09
N GLY A 48 -6.61 -3.40 20.41
CA GLY A 48 -7.71 -4.18 20.98
C GLY A 48 -9.06 -3.61 20.56
N SER A 49 -10.07 -4.49 20.42
CA SER A 49 -11.45 -4.08 20.18
C SER A 49 -11.92 -3.08 21.24
N ASP A 50 -12.75 -2.11 20.83
CA ASP A 50 -13.33 -1.10 21.72
C ASP A 50 -13.89 -1.73 23.01
N GLY A 51 -13.62 -1.09 24.14
CA GLY A 51 -14.09 -1.56 25.45
C GLY A 51 -15.62 -1.58 25.52
N GLN A 52 -16.19 -2.62 26.14
CA GLN A 52 -17.62 -2.69 26.38
C GLN A 52 -18.10 -1.46 27.17
N SER A 53 -19.28 -0.94 26.83
CA SER A 53 -19.92 0.18 27.53
C SER A 53 -19.92 -0.03 29.05
N GLY A 54 -19.59 1.02 29.80
CA GLY A 54 -19.61 0.98 31.26
C GLY A 54 -20.98 0.57 31.81
N SER A 55 -20.99 -0.25 32.86
CA SER A 55 -22.23 -0.66 33.53
C SER A 55 -22.96 0.54 34.14
N PRO A 56 -24.31 0.50 34.25
CA PRO A 56 -25.08 1.57 34.87
C PRO A 56 -24.57 1.91 36.29
N GLY A 57 -24.60 3.20 36.65
CA GLY A 57 -24.19 3.66 37.97
C GLY A 57 -25.03 3.02 39.08
N ARG A 58 -24.42 2.78 40.25
CA ARG A 58 -25.13 2.24 41.42
C ARG A 58 -26.19 3.21 41.91
N ASP A 59 -27.31 2.67 42.40
CA ASP A 59 -28.37 3.45 43.04
C ASP A 59 -27.83 4.34 44.17
N GLY A 60 -28.38 5.54 44.31
CA GLY A 60 -28.00 6.49 45.36
C GLY A 60 -28.28 5.96 46.76
N ARG A 61 -27.46 6.32 47.74
CA ARG A 61 -27.66 5.94 49.16
C ARG A 61 -28.94 6.56 49.71
N ASP A 62 -29.63 5.83 50.58
CA ASP A 62 -30.80 6.33 51.30
C ASP A 62 -30.49 7.63 52.05
N GLY A 63 -31.44 8.57 52.05
CA GLY A 63 -31.32 9.85 52.75
C GLY A 63 -31.28 9.68 54.27
N LEU A 64 -30.56 10.59 54.95
CA LEU A 64 -30.46 10.61 56.41
C LEU A 64 -31.84 10.79 57.06
N THR A 65 -32.09 10.09 58.16
CA THR A 65 -33.33 10.20 58.94
C THR A 65 -33.51 11.62 59.45
N GLY A 66 -34.69 12.21 59.20
CA GLY A 66 -35.01 13.56 59.65
C GLY A 66 -35.03 13.67 61.19
N PRO A 67 -34.84 14.88 61.75
CA PRO A 67 -34.84 15.09 63.19
C PRO A 67 -36.19 14.70 63.81
N GLN A 68 -36.13 14.09 65.00
CA GLN A 68 -37.32 13.65 65.72
C GLN A 68 -38.19 14.87 66.09
N GLY A 69 -39.51 14.78 65.83
CA GLY A 69 -40.46 15.83 66.17
C GLY A 69 -40.51 16.11 67.68
N VAL A 70 -40.79 17.36 68.03
CA VAL A 70 -40.94 17.81 69.42
C VAL A 70 -42.08 17.08 70.13
N ILE A 71 -41.84 16.67 71.38
CA ILE A 71 -42.81 15.96 72.22
C ILE A 71 -43.96 16.91 72.56
N GLY A 72 -45.19 16.53 72.23
CA GLY A 72 -46.40 17.27 72.63
C GLY A 72 -46.76 17.01 74.10
N GLU A 73 -47.33 18.03 74.76
CA GLU A 73 -47.80 17.89 76.15
C GLU A 73 -48.97 16.88 76.27
N PRO A 74 -49.08 16.14 77.38
CA PRO A 74 -50.10 15.09 77.53
C PRO A 74 -51.54 15.64 77.50
N GLY A 75 -52.37 15.08 76.61
CA GLY A 75 -53.83 15.23 76.62
C GLY A 75 -54.54 14.15 77.47
N PRO A 76 -55.83 14.33 77.83
CA PRO A 76 -56.56 13.48 78.76
C PRO A 76 -56.75 12.03 78.25
N ALA A 77 -56.76 11.11 79.20
CA ALA A 77 -56.15 9.79 79.11
C ALA A 77 -56.82 8.71 78.22
N ASN A 78 -57.74 8.99 77.29
CA ASN A 78 -58.32 7.94 76.43
C ASN A 78 -58.80 8.46 75.06
N GLY A 79 -57.88 8.77 74.14
CA GLY A 79 -58.19 9.06 72.74
C GLY A 79 -57.36 8.20 71.76
N PRO A 80 -57.91 7.77 70.61
CA PRO A 80 -57.20 6.93 69.66
C PRO A 80 -56.00 7.67 69.04
N GLN A 81 -54.92 6.92 68.80
CA GLN A 81 -53.65 7.42 68.26
C GLN A 81 -53.85 8.18 66.93
N GLY A 82 -53.26 9.37 66.83
CA GLY A 82 -53.34 10.22 65.63
C GLY A 82 -52.75 9.54 64.38
N PRO A 83 -53.29 9.83 63.18
CA PRO A 83 -52.89 9.15 61.96
C PRO A 83 -51.42 9.40 61.61
N ARG A 84 -50.76 8.37 61.08
CA ARG A 84 -49.35 8.41 60.65
C ARG A 84 -49.18 9.47 59.55
N GLY A 85 -48.15 10.32 59.67
CA GLY A 85 -47.82 11.34 58.68
C GLY A 85 -47.57 10.75 57.29
N LEU A 86 -47.97 11.49 56.25
CA LEU A 86 -47.83 11.08 54.86
C LEU A 86 -46.35 10.94 54.47
N GLN A 87 -46.04 9.86 53.76
CA GLN A 87 -44.69 9.57 53.27
C GLN A 87 -44.26 10.60 52.22
N GLY A 88 -43.07 11.17 52.36
CA GLY A 88 -42.51 12.13 51.41
C GLY A 88 -42.38 11.54 50.00
N THR A 89 -42.63 12.36 48.98
CA THR A 89 -42.58 11.93 47.58
C THR A 89 -41.13 11.66 47.14
N ARG A 90 -40.96 10.65 46.28
CA ARG A 90 -39.66 10.29 45.70
C ARG A 90 -39.11 11.45 44.85
N GLY A 91 -37.83 11.76 44.99
CA GLY A 91 -37.16 12.75 44.14
C GLY A 91 -37.11 12.29 42.67
N GLU A 92 -37.23 13.23 41.75
CA GLU A 92 -37.19 12.99 40.30
C GLU A 92 -35.84 12.38 39.87
N PRO A 93 -35.83 11.47 38.87
CA PRO A 93 -34.59 10.95 38.30
C PRO A 93 -33.69 12.06 37.73
N GLY A 94 -32.37 11.92 37.89
CA GLY A 94 -31.41 12.83 37.27
C GLY A 94 -31.47 12.77 35.73
N SER A 95 -31.28 13.92 35.08
CA SER A 95 -31.30 14.00 33.61
C SER A 95 -30.17 13.17 32.98
N GLN A 96 -30.47 12.51 31.86
CA GLN A 96 -29.47 11.80 31.06
C GLN A 96 -28.36 12.75 30.59
N GLY A 97 -27.10 12.31 30.70
CA GLY A 97 -25.95 13.08 30.19
C GLY A 97 -25.99 13.26 28.67
N PRO A 98 -25.30 14.29 28.12
CA PRO A 98 -25.27 14.53 26.68
C PRO A 98 -24.64 13.35 25.93
N ALA A 99 -25.13 13.09 24.72
CA ALA A 99 -24.56 12.08 23.84
C ALA A 99 -23.09 12.42 23.49
N GLY A 100 -22.23 11.40 23.43
CA GLY A 100 -20.86 11.56 22.96
C GLY A 100 -20.82 12.07 21.51
N GLN A 101 -19.80 12.85 21.16
CA GLN A 101 -19.63 13.33 19.79
C GLN A 101 -19.40 12.14 18.83
N PRO A 102 -19.98 12.15 17.61
CA PRO A 102 -19.67 11.17 16.59
C PRO A 102 -18.16 11.15 16.28
N GLY A 103 -17.59 9.96 16.07
CA GLY A 103 -16.20 9.82 15.62
C GLY A 103 -15.98 10.40 14.21
N PRO A 104 -14.74 10.76 13.83
CA PRO A 104 -14.44 11.33 12.51
C PRO A 104 -14.74 10.32 11.38
N THR A 105 -15.45 10.75 10.35
CA THR A 105 -15.80 9.94 9.16
C THR A 105 -14.56 9.61 8.31
N SER A 106 -13.90 8.48 8.55
CA SER A 106 -12.69 8.03 7.85
C SER A 106 -12.97 7.17 6.59
N GLY A 107 -14.03 7.46 5.84
CA GLY A 107 -14.54 6.61 4.75
C GLY A 107 -13.98 6.90 3.35
N GLY A 108 -12.67 7.10 3.20
CA GLY A 108 -12.04 7.39 1.90
C GLY A 108 -11.24 6.23 1.31
N VAL A 109 -10.98 6.25 0.00
CA VAL A 109 -10.06 5.32 -0.68
C VAL A 109 -8.94 6.05 -1.41
N VAL A 110 -7.79 5.38 -1.49
CA VAL A 110 -6.63 5.79 -2.28
C VAL A 110 -6.38 4.73 -3.36
N TYR A 111 -6.07 5.17 -4.58
CA TYR A 111 -5.77 4.28 -5.70
C TYR A 111 -4.73 4.91 -6.64
N THR A 112 -4.02 4.07 -7.38
CA THR A 112 -3.07 4.52 -8.40
C THR A 112 -3.74 4.52 -9.77
N ARG A 113 -3.60 5.61 -10.52
CA ARG A 113 -3.94 5.71 -11.93
C ARG A 113 -2.64 5.59 -12.74
N TRP A 114 -2.48 4.46 -13.41
CA TRP A 114 -1.32 4.18 -14.25
C TRP A 114 -1.48 4.80 -15.65
N GLY A 115 -0.39 5.33 -16.20
CA GLY A 115 -0.35 5.95 -17.52
C GLY A 115 -0.84 7.40 -17.58
N LYS A 116 -1.06 8.04 -16.44
CA LYS A 116 -1.41 9.47 -16.33
C LYS A 116 -0.69 10.10 -15.15
N SER A 117 -0.34 11.37 -15.30
CA SER A 117 0.24 12.19 -14.23
C SER A 117 -0.80 12.95 -13.39
N THR A 118 -2.08 12.86 -13.75
CA THR A 118 -3.20 13.54 -13.08
C THR A 118 -4.33 12.58 -12.70
N CYS A 119 -5.10 12.94 -11.69
CA CYS A 119 -6.33 12.21 -11.33
C CYS A 119 -7.46 12.44 -12.33
N PRO A 120 -8.43 11.52 -12.43
CA PRO A 120 -9.56 11.72 -13.31
C PRO A 120 -10.42 12.88 -12.79
N SER A 121 -11.06 13.62 -13.70
CA SER A 121 -11.95 14.73 -13.39
C SER A 121 -13.31 14.25 -12.87
N VAL A 122 -13.28 13.52 -11.76
CA VAL A 122 -14.45 12.96 -11.07
C VAL A 122 -14.65 13.70 -9.75
N ALA A 123 -15.90 14.05 -9.44
CA ALA A 123 -16.22 14.84 -8.25
C ALA A 123 -15.74 14.14 -6.96
N GLY A 124 -15.05 14.89 -6.10
CA GLY A 124 -14.48 14.39 -4.86
C GLY A 124 -13.20 13.57 -5.01
N THR A 125 -12.67 13.42 -6.23
CA THR A 125 -11.35 12.81 -6.47
C THR A 125 -10.26 13.89 -6.48
N GLN A 126 -9.18 13.67 -5.74
CA GLN A 126 -8.07 14.61 -5.61
C GLN A 126 -6.71 13.91 -5.80
N LEU A 127 -5.75 14.63 -6.37
CA LEU A 127 -4.36 14.17 -6.47
C LEU A 127 -3.71 14.18 -5.10
N VAL A 128 -3.15 13.04 -4.71
CA VAL A 128 -2.25 12.93 -3.55
C VAL A 128 -0.84 13.28 -4.00
N TYR A 129 -0.33 12.57 -5.01
CA TYR A 129 0.94 12.90 -5.66
C TYR A 129 1.02 12.30 -7.07
N ALA A 130 1.89 12.86 -7.90
CA ALA A 130 2.25 12.33 -9.21
C ALA A 130 3.63 11.68 -9.17
N GLY A 131 3.87 10.73 -10.07
CA GLY A 131 5.08 9.93 -10.04
C GLY A 131 5.41 9.26 -11.36
N ARG A 132 6.41 8.38 -11.29
CA ARG A 132 6.79 7.46 -12.38
C ARG A 132 6.55 6.04 -11.92
N ALA A 133 5.95 5.23 -12.77
CA ALA A 133 5.83 3.81 -12.51
C ALA A 133 7.22 3.20 -12.45
N GLY A 134 7.45 2.38 -11.42
CA GLY A 134 8.64 1.57 -11.29
C GLY A 134 8.33 0.17 -10.79
N GLY A 135 9.28 -0.73 -10.96
CA GLY A 135 9.16 -2.12 -10.53
C GLY A 135 10.49 -2.86 -10.65
N SER A 136 10.45 -4.17 -10.50
CA SER A 136 11.62 -5.00 -10.79
C SER A 136 11.90 -5.08 -12.29
N GLU A 137 13.17 -5.25 -12.64
CA GLU A 137 13.60 -5.52 -14.01
C GLU A 137 12.92 -6.78 -14.55
N HIS A 138 12.73 -6.86 -15.86
CA HIS A 138 11.97 -7.95 -16.48
C HIS A 138 12.50 -9.37 -16.20
N ARG A 139 13.78 -9.53 -15.87
CA ARG A 139 14.45 -10.78 -15.51
C ARG A 139 14.79 -10.89 -14.03
N ASP A 140 14.46 -9.89 -13.22
CA ASP A 140 14.68 -9.95 -11.77
C ASP A 140 13.46 -10.58 -11.08
N ALA A 141 13.68 -11.68 -10.35
CA ALA A 141 12.66 -12.34 -9.52
C ALA A 141 12.33 -11.60 -8.21
N GLY A 142 12.45 -10.27 -8.23
CA GLY A 142 12.37 -9.41 -7.05
C GLY A 142 10.94 -9.18 -6.54
N ALA A 143 10.51 -7.93 -6.61
CA ALA A 143 9.17 -7.51 -6.22
C ALA A 143 8.19 -7.68 -7.41
N ALA A 144 7.00 -8.21 -7.14
CA ALA A 144 6.00 -8.47 -8.19
C ALA A 144 5.08 -7.27 -8.48
N ASN A 145 5.01 -6.29 -7.58
CA ASN A 145 4.11 -5.14 -7.70
C ASN A 145 4.80 -3.95 -8.35
N HIS A 146 4.03 -3.20 -9.13
CA HIS A 146 4.44 -1.88 -9.59
C HIS A 146 4.29 -0.87 -8.45
N LEU A 147 5.15 0.15 -8.46
CA LEU A 147 5.19 1.25 -7.50
C LEU A 147 5.00 2.57 -8.24
N CYS A 148 4.22 3.48 -7.68
CA CYS A 148 4.19 4.85 -8.16
C CYS A 148 5.24 5.65 -7.39
N MET A 149 6.42 5.80 -7.99
CA MET A 149 7.57 6.45 -7.38
C MET A 149 7.37 7.98 -7.40
N PRO A 150 7.40 8.68 -6.25
CA PRO A 150 7.29 10.13 -6.20
C PRO A 150 8.37 10.83 -7.04
N LEU A 151 8.08 12.03 -7.51
CA LEU A 151 9.05 12.85 -8.27
C LEU A 151 10.11 13.51 -7.37
N ASP A 152 9.89 13.52 -6.07
CA ASP A 152 10.66 14.16 -5.01
C ASP A 152 11.06 13.16 -3.90
N PRO A 153 11.95 12.18 -4.19
CA PRO A 153 12.31 11.16 -3.23
C PRO A 153 13.13 11.71 -2.05
N GLU A 154 12.87 11.18 -0.85
CA GLU A 154 13.63 11.46 0.36
C GLU A 154 14.56 10.31 0.75
N TYR A 155 15.77 10.61 1.25
CA TYR A 155 16.77 9.60 1.64
C TYR A 155 17.26 9.85 3.07
N THR A 156 17.07 8.88 3.95
CA THR A 156 17.49 8.97 5.37
C THR A 156 18.85 8.30 5.63
N LEU A 157 19.22 7.29 4.85
CA LEU A 157 20.48 6.55 5.01
C LEU A 157 21.63 7.24 4.28
N GLN A 158 22.19 8.28 4.89
CA GLN A 158 23.25 9.12 4.30
C GLN A 158 24.59 8.39 4.07
N HIS A 159 24.85 7.26 4.74
CA HIS A 159 26.14 6.54 4.68
C HIS A 159 26.16 5.29 3.78
N ARG A 160 25.11 5.01 3.02
CA ARG A 160 25.06 3.90 2.05
C ARG A 160 24.87 4.40 0.63
N SER A 161 25.73 5.32 0.20
CA SER A 161 25.87 5.67 -1.21
C SER A 161 26.62 4.55 -1.96
N GLY A 162 26.10 4.07 -3.08
CA GLY A 162 26.77 3.10 -3.96
C GLY A 162 25.93 1.84 -4.27
N VAL A 163 26.40 1.05 -5.24
CA VAL A 163 25.74 -0.17 -5.72
C VAL A 163 25.93 -1.29 -4.71
N GLN A 164 24.89 -1.64 -3.97
CA GLN A 164 24.93 -2.70 -2.93
C GLN A 164 24.49 -4.07 -3.46
N GLY A 165 24.05 -4.16 -4.72
CA GLY A 165 23.74 -5.43 -5.39
C GLY A 165 22.54 -6.21 -4.85
N SER A 166 21.70 -5.61 -4.00
CA SER A 166 20.59 -6.31 -3.35
C SER A 166 19.33 -6.38 -4.22
N MET A 167 18.75 -5.22 -4.55
CA MET A 167 17.56 -5.09 -5.41
C MET A 167 17.51 -3.65 -5.93
N TYR A 168 16.97 -3.45 -7.11
CA TYR A 168 16.74 -2.13 -7.68
C TYR A 168 15.27 -1.94 -8.04
N VAL A 169 14.86 -0.68 -8.13
CA VAL A 169 13.60 -0.28 -8.74
C VAL A 169 13.94 0.37 -10.07
N TYR A 170 13.44 -0.22 -11.15
CA TYR A 170 13.61 0.24 -12.52
C TYR A 170 12.37 1.02 -12.95
N GLY A 171 12.54 1.94 -13.90
CA GLY A 171 11.39 2.58 -14.56
C GLY A 171 10.54 1.55 -15.30
N THR A 172 9.24 1.75 -15.32
CA THR A 172 8.31 0.92 -16.10
C THR A 172 8.14 1.48 -17.49
N GLU A 173 8.30 0.65 -18.52
CA GLU A 173 8.16 1.02 -19.93
C GLU A 173 6.92 0.38 -20.56
N TYR A 174 6.27 1.12 -21.48
CA TYR A 174 5.31 0.49 -22.37
C TYR A 174 6.02 -0.37 -23.40
N GLN A 175 5.46 -1.55 -23.68
CA GLN A 175 5.93 -2.43 -24.73
C GLN A 175 4.77 -2.81 -25.66
N SER A 176 4.96 -2.54 -26.95
CA SER A 176 3.94 -2.70 -28.01
C SER A 176 2.60 -1.99 -27.69
N PRO A 177 2.58 -0.71 -27.29
CA PRO A 177 1.33 -0.01 -27.01
C PRO A 177 0.54 0.29 -28.28
N ILE A 178 -0.78 0.41 -28.15
CA ILE A 178 -1.69 0.73 -29.27
C ILE A 178 -1.40 2.12 -29.90
N ARG A 179 -0.64 3.02 -29.24
CA ARG A 179 -0.37 4.39 -29.71
C ARG A 179 1.01 4.92 -29.38
N GLY A 180 2.04 4.62 -30.17
CA GLY A 180 3.27 5.45 -30.29
C GLY A 180 4.08 5.76 -29.02
N THR A 181 3.72 5.21 -27.87
CA THR A 181 4.38 5.37 -26.57
C THR A 181 5.38 4.25 -26.29
N ASP A 182 5.73 3.46 -27.32
CA ASP A 182 6.61 2.31 -27.19
C ASP A 182 7.97 2.72 -26.60
N ASN A 183 8.49 1.92 -25.68
CA ASN A 183 9.70 2.16 -24.90
C ASN A 183 9.71 3.45 -24.08
N HIS A 184 8.58 4.15 -23.92
CA HIS A 184 8.52 5.30 -23.04
C HIS A 184 8.17 4.88 -21.62
N ASN A 185 8.73 5.60 -20.65
CA ASN A 185 8.40 5.41 -19.25
C ASN A 185 6.97 5.85 -18.96
N VAL A 186 6.34 5.09 -18.06
CA VAL A 186 4.92 5.22 -17.70
C VAL A 186 4.77 6.20 -16.53
N PRO A 187 4.03 7.31 -16.69
CA PRO A 187 3.68 8.18 -15.56
C PRO A 187 2.60 7.52 -14.69
N CYS A 188 2.48 7.96 -13.45
CA CYS A 188 1.42 7.52 -12.55
C CYS A 188 0.93 8.69 -11.68
N ALA A 189 -0.30 8.56 -11.19
CA ALA A 189 -0.91 9.48 -10.25
C ALA A 189 -1.56 8.69 -9.12
N VAL A 190 -1.24 9.03 -7.87
CA VAL A 190 -1.96 8.50 -6.71
C VAL A 190 -3.09 9.44 -6.38
N CYS A 191 -4.30 8.90 -6.40
CA CYS A 191 -5.55 9.62 -6.25
C CYS A 191 -6.27 9.19 -4.98
N SER A 192 -7.02 10.11 -4.40
CA SER A 192 -7.86 9.82 -3.24
C SER A 192 -9.27 10.38 -3.43
N THR A 193 -10.24 9.76 -2.79
CA THR A 193 -11.58 10.32 -2.60
C THR A 193 -12.01 10.08 -1.18
N SER A 194 -12.52 11.13 -0.52
CA SER A 194 -13.02 11.06 0.86
C SER A 194 -14.52 10.74 0.93
N THR A 195 -15.21 10.75 -0.21
CA THR A 195 -16.67 10.56 -0.30
C THR A 195 -17.08 9.12 -0.62
N ARG A 196 -16.09 8.27 -0.92
CA ARG A 196 -16.26 6.89 -1.37
C ARG A 196 -15.24 6.03 -0.65
N ALA A 197 -15.68 4.89 -0.12
CA ALA A 197 -14.93 4.05 0.81
C ALA A 197 -14.51 2.71 0.20
N GLN A 198 -14.92 2.40 -1.04
CA GLN A 198 -14.59 1.16 -1.73
C GLN A 198 -13.91 1.43 -3.07
N LEU A 199 -12.94 0.57 -3.40
CA LEU A 199 -12.21 0.57 -4.68
C LEU A 199 -12.35 -0.80 -5.34
N LEU A 200 -12.63 -0.81 -6.64
CA LEU A 200 -12.78 -2.02 -7.44
C LEU A 200 -12.15 -1.83 -8.81
N MET A 201 -11.23 -2.72 -9.19
CA MET A 201 -10.78 -2.88 -10.58
C MET A 201 -11.49 -4.09 -11.20
N ILE A 202 -12.11 -3.89 -12.37
CA ILE A 202 -12.80 -4.96 -13.10
C ILE A 202 -12.07 -5.20 -14.43
N PRO A 203 -11.43 -6.36 -14.63
CA PRO A 203 -10.82 -6.69 -15.91
C PRO A 203 -11.89 -7.00 -16.96
N ALA A 204 -11.50 -6.89 -18.24
CA ALA A 204 -12.34 -7.09 -19.41
C ALA A 204 -13.60 -6.20 -19.50
N LYS A 205 -13.65 -5.09 -18.76
CA LYS A 205 -14.77 -4.13 -18.75
C LYS A 205 -14.28 -2.71 -18.96
N THR A 206 -15.18 -1.85 -19.44
CA THR A 206 -14.96 -0.39 -19.58
C THR A 206 -16.00 0.43 -18.81
N SER A 207 -16.93 -0.25 -18.13
CA SER A 207 -18.03 0.34 -17.37
C SER A 207 -18.14 -0.28 -15.99
N CYS A 208 -18.51 0.54 -15.01
CA CYS A 208 -18.71 0.11 -13.64
C CYS A 208 -20.11 -0.50 -13.44
N PRO A 209 -20.31 -1.32 -12.40
CA PRO A 209 -21.63 -1.79 -12.01
C PRO A 209 -22.54 -0.62 -11.63
N THR A 210 -23.85 -0.84 -11.67
CA THR A 210 -24.83 0.15 -11.20
C THR A 210 -24.50 0.60 -9.78
N SER A 211 -24.65 1.90 -9.48
CA SER A 211 -24.29 2.57 -8.22
C SER A 211 -22.79 2.76 -7.94
N TRP A 212 -21.90 2.35 -8.83
CA TRP A 212 -20.47 2.63 -8.73
C TRP A 212 -20.09 3.82 -9.61
N THR A 213 -19.16 4.64 -9.13
CA THR A 213 -18.57 5.74 -9.87
C THR A 213 -17.38 5.24 -10.66
N ARG A 214 -17.34 5.48 -11.98
CA ARG A 214 -16.16 5.20 -12.79
C ARG A 214 -15.12 6.28 -12.58
N GLU A 215 -13.96 5.89 -12.06
CA GLU A 215 -12.80 6.77 -11.96
C GLU A 215 -12.10 6.85 -13.32
N TYR A 216 -11.70 5.71 -13.89
CA TYR A 216 -11.14 5.64 -15.23
C TYR A 216 -11.27 4.23 -15.83
N TYR A 217 -10.94 4.09 -17.11
CA TYR A 217 -10.85 2.79 -17.79
C TYR A 217 -9.72 2.79 -18.81
N GLY A 218 -9.27 1.61 -19.19
CA GLY A 218 -8.26 1.44 -20.21
C GLY A 218 -7.92 0.00 -20.47
N TYR A 219 -6.63 -0.32 -20.50
CA TYR A 219 -6.11 -1.61 -20.92
C TYR A 219 -5.53 -2.36 -19.73
N LEU A 220 -5.85 -3.65 -19.63
CA LEU A 220 -5.20 -4.52 -18.67
C LEU A 220 -3.79 -4.81 -19.17
N MET A 221 -2.79 -4.48 -18.35
CA MET A 221 -1.39 -4.64 -18.70
C MET A 221 -0.62 -5.39 -17.62
N SER A 222 0.42 -6.10 -18.03
CA SER A 222 1.33 -6.83 -17.12
C SER A 222 2.66 -7.10 -17.82
N GLN A 223 3.59 -7.73 -17.11
CA GLN A 223 4.87 -8.18 -17.63
C GLN A 223 4.70 -9.29 -18.69
N HIS A 224 5.69 -9.45 -19.58
CA HIS A 224 5.63 -10.48 -20.62
C HIS A 224 5.61 -11.89 -20.02
N ARG A 225 4.91 -12.82 -20.68
CA ARG A 225 4.74 -14.21 -20.21
C ARG A 225 6.03 -15.02 -20.03
N SER A 226 7.16 -14.58 -20.60
CA SER A 226 8.47 -15.25 -20.46
C SER A 226 9.39 -14.58 -19.44
N HIS A 227 8.91 -13.54 -18.76
CA HIS A 227 9.63 -12.76 -17.76
C HIS A 227 9.12 -13.12 -16.37
N HIS A 228 9.71 -12.55 -15.32
CA HIS A 228 9.21 -12.79 -13.97
C HIS A 228 7.79 -12.26 -13.79
N PRO A 229 6.91 -12.96 -13.05
CA PRO A 229 5.52 -12.54 -12.91
C PRO A 229 5.39 -11.16 -12.26
N SER A 230 4.48 -10.34 -12.77
CA SER A 230 4.03 -9.11 -12.12
C SER A 230 2.51 -9.11 -11.92
N MET A 231 2.03 -8.14 -11.15
CA MET A 231 0.61 -7.86 -11.00
C MET A 231 -0.03 -7.40 -12.32
N TYR A 232 -1.33 -7.70 -12.49
CA TYR A 232 -2.15 -7.13 -13.56
C TYR A 232 -2.63 -5.73 -13.17
N GLU A 233 -2.24 -4.73 -13.95
CA GLU A 233 -2.56 -3.34 -13.69
C GLU A 233 -3.52 -2.77 -14.72
N CYS A 234 -4.41 -1.88 -14.27
CA CYS A 234 -5.28 -1.15 -15.18
C CYS A 234 -4.62 0.17 -15.60
N VAL A 235 -4.17 0.23 -16.86
CA VAL A 235 -3.50 1.40 -17.42
C VAL A 235 -4.52 2.23 -18.20
N ASP A 236 -4.55 3.54 -17.97
CA ASP A 236 -5.51 4.46 -18.60
C ASP A 236 -5.47 4.37 -20.13
N LYS A 237 -6.63 4.47 -20.78
CA LYS A 237 -6.73 4.40 -22.24
C LYS A 237 -6.01 5.56 -22.95
N ASP A 238 -5.96 6.73 -22.31
CA ASP A 238 -5.38 7.96 -22.86
C ASP A 238 -3.95 8.14 -22.34
N GLN A 239 -3.14 7.10 -22.54
CA GLN A 239 -1.77 6.96 -22.04
C GLN A 239 -0.92 8.19 -22.34
N GLU A 240 -0.34 8.75 -21.28
CA GLU A 240 0.77 9.69 -21.35
C GLU A 240 2.10 8.93 -21.33
N SER A 241 3.14 9.56 -21.88
CA SER A 241 4.52 9.13 -21.78
C SER A 241 5.36 10.18 -21.05
N VAL A 242 6.39 9.74 -20.33
CA VAL A 242 7.36 10.67 -19.74
C VAL A 242 8.22 11.28 -20.86
N PRO A 243 8.32 12.62 -20.99
CA PRO A 243 9.14 13.23 -22.03
C PRO A 243 10.61 12.82 -21.96
N GLY A 244 11.22 12.56 -23.12
CA GLY A 244 12.64 12.20 -23.22
C GLY A 244 12.99 10.79 -22.73
N SER A 245 12.00 9.92 -22.52
CA SER A 245 12.21 8.56 -21.98
C SER A 245 12.08 7.45 -23.01
N SER A 246 12.20 7.73 -24.31
CA SER A 246 11.97 6.77 -25.39
C SER A 246 13.08 5.72 -25.58
N ALA A 247 14.05 5.66 -24.68
CA ALA A 247 15.15 4.70 -24.75
C ALA A 247 14.65 3.36 -24.20
N ASN A 248 14.89 2.27 -24.92
CA ASN A 248 14.59 0.93 -24.41
C ASN A 248 15.62 0.54 -23.34
N THR A 249 15.25 0.71 -22.07
CA THR A 249 16.08 0.36 -20.91
C THR A 249 15.79 -1.03 -20.38
N ASN A 250 14.73 -1.68 -20.87
CA ASN A 250 14.27 -3.01 -20.44
C ASN A 250 14.07 -3.12 -18.92
N GLY A 251 13.51 -2.08 -18.30
CA GLY A 251 13.24 -2.04 -16.87
C GLY A 251 12.07 -2.96 -16.46
N ALA A 252 11.14 -2.41 -15.67
CA ALA A 252 9.82 -3.02 -15.51
C ALA A 252 9.02 -2.80 -16.80
N LEU A 253 8.08 -3.68 -17.16
CA LEU A 253 7.39 -3.58 -18.45
C LEU A 253 5.87 -3.72 -18.30
N PHE A 254 5.15 -2.96 -19.12
CA PHE A 254 3.73 -3.11 -19.36
C PHE A 254 3.47 -3.54 -20.81
N TYR A 255 3.09 -4.81 -20.96
CA TYR A 255 2.51 -5.39 -22.18
C TYR A 255 1.00 -5.47 -22.05
N HIS A 256 0.30 -5.35 -23.17
CA HIS A 256 -1.13 -5.65 -23.23
C HIS A 256 -1.39 -7.12 -22.87
N VAL A 257 -2.47 -7.36 -22.12
CA VAL A 257 -2.89 -8.70 -21.73
C VAL A 257 -3.99 -9.17 -22.68
N GLU A 258 -3.79 -10.34 -23.26
CA GLU A 258 -4.76 -10.99 -24.14
C GLU A 258 -5.53 -12.09 -23.42
N ALA A 259 -6.79 -12.29 -23.79
CA ALA A 259 -7.54 -13.46 -23.37
C ALA A 259 -7.08 -14.71 -24.13
N THR A 260 -6.98 -15.84 -23.43
CA THR A 260 -6.81 -17.16 -24.06
C THR A 260 -8.04 -18.03 -23.78
N CYS A 261 -8.57 -18.69 -24.80
CA CYS A 261 -9.65 -19.67 -24.65
C CYS A 261 -9.17 -21.00 -24.08
N ASN A 262 -7.89 -21.09 -23.68
CA ASN A 262 -7.38 -22.20 -22.90
C ASN A 262 -7.77 -22.03 -21.43
N GLY A 263 -8.94 -22.57 -21.06
CA GLY A 263 -9.48 -22.51 -19.69
C GLY A 263 -10.46 -21.35 -19.45
N MET A 264 -10.52 -20.34 -20.32
CA MET A 264 -11.63 -19.37 -20.33
C MET A 264 -12.68 -19.73 -21.38
N GLN A 265 -13.96 -19.51 -21.04
CA GLN A 265 -15.08 -19.75 -21.94
C GLN A 265 -15.12 -18.71 -23.07
N CYS A 266 -15.10 -19.18 -24.30
CA CYS A 266 -15.22 -18.35 -25.50
C CYS A 266 -16.39 -18.87 -26.35
N PRO A 267 -17.49 -18.09 -26.52
CA PRO A 267 -17.80 -16.75 -25.96
C PRO A 267 -18.08 -16.76 -24.43
N PRO A 268 -18.05 -15.59 -23.73
CA PRO A 268 -18.05 -14.22 -24.24
C PRO A 268 -16.67 -13.61 -24.52
N TYR A 269 -15.59 -14.28 -24.12
CA TYR A 269 -14.23 -13.85 -24.47
C TYR A 269 -13.89 -14.24 -25.92
N ASN A 270 -12.89 -13.56 -26.48
CA ASN A 270 -12.35 -13.88 -27.79
C ASN A 270 -10.86 -14.23 -27.63
N ASN A 271 -10.42 -15.29 -28.30
CA ASN A 271 -9.05 -15.77 -28.23
C ASN A 271 -8.10 -14.71 -28.78
N TYR A 272 -6.99 -14.48 -28.08
CA TYR A 272 -5.94 -13.53 -28.46
C TYR A 272 -6.41 -12.09 -28.62
N LYS A 273 -7.48 -11.72 -27.90
CA LYS A 273 -8.00 -10.36 -27.92
C LYS A 273 -7.61 -9.63 -26.65
N GLU A 274 -7.13 -8.41 -26.78
CA GLU A 274 -6.65 -7.59 -25.68
C GLU A 274 -7.79 -7.25 -24.71
N LEU A 275 -7.48 -7.35 -23.43
CA LEU A 275 -8.41 -7.11 -22.34
C LEU A 275 -8.38 -5.65 -21.92
N ASN A 276 -9.56 -5.06 -21.82
CA ASN A 276 -9.75 -3.78 -21.18
C ASN A 276 -9.78 -3.92 -19.65
N CYS A 277 -9.88 -2.81 -18.95
CA CYS A 277 -10.12 -2.75 -17.52
C CYS A 277 -10.84 -1.44 -17.14
N VAL A 278 -11.50 -1.43 -15.98
CA VAL A 278 -12.13 -0.23 -15.42
C VAL A 278 -11.86 -0.17 -13.92
N VAL A 279 -11.60 1.02 -13.40
CA VAL A 279 -11.45 1.31 -11.98
C VAL A 279 -12.65 2.11 -11.49
N CYS A 280 -13.26 1.61 -10.43
CA CYS A 280 -14.53 2.06 -9.89
C CYS A 280 -14.43 2.34 -8.39
N THR A 281 -15.18 3.33 -7.91
CA THR A 281 -15.29 3.65 -6.48
C THR A 281 -16.74 3.74 -6.05
N LYS A 282 -17.00 3.50 -4.76
CA LYS A 282 -18.33 3.59 -4.15
C LYS A 282 -18.28 4.09 -2.72
#